data_AF-A0A928FIV4-F1
#
_entry.id   AF-A0A928FIV4-F1
#
_cell.length_a   1.000
_cell.length_b   1.000
_cell.length_c   1.000
_cell.angle_alpha   90.00
_cell.angle_beta   90.00
_cell.angle_gamma   90.00
#
_symmetry.space_group_name_H-M   'P 1'
#
loop_
_entity.id
_entity.type
_entity.pdbx_description
1 polymer ?
#
loop_
_entity_poly.entity_id
_entity_poly.type
_entity_poly.pdbx_seq_one_letter_code
_entity_poly.pdbx_strand_id
1 'polypeptide(L)'
;MKKIIDELWYGNISSEGAFRISTKEDKKLMREISSYYDKLSSELTNTQKELLKKFDDCYAELIALAENQSFNYGFRLGAKIVIEIYNDESL
;
A
#
# COMPACT_ATOMS: atom_id res chain seq x y z
N MET A 1 28.56 -3.47 -4.75
CA MET A 1 27.16 -3.90 -4.99
C MET A 1 26.47 -3.99 -3.64
N LYS A 2 25.39 -3.21 -3.42
CA LYS A 2 24.58 -3.36 -2.21
C LYS A 2 23.79 -4.67 -2.31
N LYS A 3 23.58 -5.38 -1.20
CA LYS A 3 22.86 -6.67 -1.22
C LYS A 3 21.38 -6.38 -1.48
N ILE A 4 20.71 -7.23 -2.24
CA ILE A 4 19.28 -7.07 -2.57
C ILE A 4 18.39 -6.94 -1.32
N ILE A 5 18.82 -7.56 -0.21
CA ILE A 5 18.19 -7.44 1.11
C ILE A 5 18.25 -6.02 1.67
N ASP A 6 19.39 -5.34 1.54
CA ASP A 6 19.55 -3.96 2.02
C ASP A 6 18.67 -3.02 1.19
N GLU A 7 18.60 -3.25 -0.12
CA GLU A 7 17.78 -2.46 -1.03
C GLU A 7 16.26 -2.68 -0.82
N LEU A 8 15.84 -3.88 -0.41
CA LEU A 8 14.47 -4.16 0.04
C LEU A 8 14.17 -3.45 1.36
N TRP A 9 15.07 -3.52 2.35
CA TRP A 9 14.87 -2.89 3.67
C TRP A 9 14.70 -1.38 3.58
N TYR A 10 15.48 -0.72 2.73
CA TYR A 10 15.36 0.73 2.49
C TYR A 10 14.25 1.11 1.49
N GLY A 11 13.50 0.14 0.95
CA GLY A 11 12.41 0.38 0.02
C GLY A 11 12.84 0.85 -1.37
N ASN A 12 14.13 0.67 -1.73
CA ASN A 12 14.64 0.97 -3.07
C ASN A 12 14.18 -0.06 -4.11
N ILE A 13 13.95 -1.30 -3.65
CA ILE A 13 13.27 -2.36 -4.41
C ILE A 13 11.90 -2.50 -3.76
N SER A 14 10.89 -1.94 -4.41
CA SER A 14 9.50 -2.13 -4.01
C SER A 14 8.80 -3.00 -5.06
N SER A 15 7.94 -3.91 -4.60
CA SER A 15 6.99 -4.62 -5.47
C SER A 15 5.92 -3.67 -6.02
N GLU A 16 5.80 -2.47 -5.46
CA GLU A 16 4.85 -1.44 -5.84
C GLU A 16 5.41 -0.60 -6.99
N GLY A 17 5.47 -1.20 -8.17
CA GLY A 17 5.50 -0.42 -9.41
C GLY A 17 4.21 0.38 -9.64
N ALA A 18 3.15 0.14 -8.85
CA ALA A 18 1.78 0.58 -9.16
C ALA A 18 1.14 1.57 -8.18
N PHE A 19 1.65 1.76 -6.96
CA PHE A 19 1.03 2.65 -5.96
C PHE A 19 1.86 3.89 -5.62
N ARG A 20 2.68 4.35 -6.57
CA ARG A 20 3.20 5.71 -6.50
C ARG A 20 2.15 6.65 -7.05
N ILE A 21 1.65 7.57 -6.23
CA ILE A 21 0.92 8.77 -6.68
C ILE A 21 1.88 9.55 -7.60
N SER A 22 1.84 9.22 -8.88
CA SER A 22 2.89 9.63 -9.82
C SER A 22 2.28 10.13 -11.11
N THR A 23 1.11 9.60 -11.48
CA THR A 23 0.34 10.07 -12.62
C THR A 23 -0.33 11.40 -12.31
N LYS A 24 -0.80 12.10 -13.35
CA LYS A 24 -1.56 13.35 -13.18
C LYS A 24 -2.91 13.06 -12.54
N GLU A 25 -3.47 11.90 -12.87
CA GLU A 25 -4.74 11.37 -12.41
C GLU A 25 -4.68 11.06 -10.91
N ASP A 26 -3.63 10.38 -10.44
CA ASP A 26 -3.45 10.10 -9.00
C ASP A 26 -3.36 11.40 -8.21
N LYS A 27 -2.58 12.36 -8.71
CA LYS A 27 -2.42 13.67 -8.05
C LYS A 27 -3.71 14.47 -8.05
N LYS A 28 -4.54 14.33 -9.08
CA LYS A 28 -5.87 14.97 -9.13
C LYS A 28 -6.78 14.35 -8.07
N LEU A 29 -6.88 13.03 -8.03
CA LEU A 29 -7.69 12.31 -7.04
C LEU A 29 -7.23 12.63 -5.61
N MET A 30 -5.92 12.69 -5.36
CA MET A 30 -5.38 13.05 -4.06
C MET A 30 -5.82 14.44 -3.61
N ARG A 31 -5.84 15.43 -4.53
CA ARG A 31 -6.36 16.77 -4.22
C ARG A 31 -7.86 16.77 -3.96
N GLU A 32 -8.64 16.00 -4.73
CA GLU A 32 -10.08 15.88 -4.54
C GLU A 32 -10.41 15.26 -3.18
N ILE A 33 -9.73 14.17 -2.80
CA ILE A 33 -9.85 13.54 -1.47
C ILE A 33 -9.54 14.56 -0.38
N SER A 34 -8.43 15.29 -0.48
CA SER A 34 -8.07 16.33 0.50
C SER A 34 -9.16 17.40 0.60
N SER A 35 -9.69 17.88 -0.54
CA SER A 35 -10.74 18.89 -0.55
C SER A 35 -12.04 18.40 0.08
N TYR A 36 -12.42 17.13 -0.14
CA TYR A 36 -13.59 16.54 0.48
C TYR A 36 -13.39 16.36 1.99
N TYR A 37 -12.19 15.95 2.40
CA TYR A 37 -11.85 15.83 3.82
C TYR A 37 -11.93 17.18 4.53
N ASP A 38 -11.37 18.23 3.95
CA ASP A 38 -11.43 19.59 4.52
C ASP A 38 -12.87 20.09 4.65
N LYS A 39 -13.68 19.88 3.61
CA LYS A 39 -15.10 20.24 3.63
C LYS A 39 -15.86 19.47 4.71
N LEU A 40 -15.69 18.15 4.78
CA LEU A 40 -16.33 17.32 5.80
C LEU A 40 -15.89 17.75 7.20
N SER A 41 -14.61 18.01 7.40
CA SER A 41 -14.07 18.52 8.67
C SER A 41 -14.65 19.90 9.05
N SER A 42 -15.03 20.74 8.09
CA SER A 42 -15.69 22.02 8.41
C SER A 42 -17.15 21.85 8.86
N GLU A 43 -17.84 20.80 8.41
CA GLU A 43 -19.28 20.57 8.65
C GLU A 43 -19.54 19.72 9.90
N LEU A 44 -18.58 18.88 10.30
CA LEU A 44 -18.73 17.99 11.45
C LEU A 44 -18.57 18.71 12.80
N THR A 45 -19.38 18.29 13.78
CA THR A 45 -19.18 18.65 15.19
C THR A 45 -17.93 17.98 15.77
N ASN A 46 -17.43 18.48 16.91
CA ASN A 46 -16.25 17.90 17.57
C ASN A 46 -16.43 16.42 17.91
N THR A 47 -17.60 16.01 18.42
CA THR A 47 -17.89 14.61 18.73
C THR A 47 -17.90 13.73 17.47
N GLN A 48 -18.45 14.22 16.36
CA GLN A 48 -18.41 13.49 15.09
C GLN A 48 -16.99 13.39 14.52
N LYS A 49 -16.15 14.43 14.69
CA LYS A 49 -14.74 14.37 14.30
C LYS A 49 -13.96 13.33 15.09
N GLU A 50 -14.19 13.23 16.40
CA GLU A 50 -13.57 12.19 17.22
C GLU A 50 -13.99 10.79 16.80
N LEU A 51 -15.27 10.60 16.45
CA LEU A 51 -15.76 9.33 15.92
C LEU A 51 -15.15 9.00 14.56
N LEU A 52 -15.10 9.97 13.64
CA LEU A 52 -14.46 9.81 12.32
C LEU A 52 -12.99 9.47 12.47
N LYS A 53 -12.26 10.13 13.37
CA LYS A 53 -10.86 9.83 13.63
C LYS A 53 -10.66 8.38 14.10
N LYS A 54 -11.47 7.90 15.04
CA LYS A 54 -11.40 6.49 15.49
C LYS A 54 -11.69 5.51 14.35
N PHE A 55 -12.65 5.85 13.48
CA PHE A 55 -12.92 5.07 12.28
C PHE A 55 -11.71 5.05 11.34
N ASP A 56 -11.13 6.20 11.03
CA ASP A 56 -9.95 6.33 10.16
C ASP A 56 -8.76 5.54 10.71
N ASP A 57 -8.50 5.66 12.03
CA ASP A 57 -7.42 4.94 12.72
C ASP A 57 -7.62 3.42 12.60
N CYS A 58 -8.82 2.91 12.90
CA CYS A 58 -9.12 1.46 12.78
C CYS A 58 -9.07 0.97 11.32
N TYR A 59 -9.55 1.78 10.38
CA TYR A 59 -9.52 1.43 8.96
C TYR A 59 -8.09 1.38 8.43
N ALA A 60 -7.24 2.34 8.81
CA ALA A 60 -5.83 2.36 8.43
C ALA A 60 -5.08 1.13 8.96
N GLU A 61 -5.33 0.71 10.22
CA GLU A 61 -4.76 -0.53 10.76
C GLU A 61 -5.22 -1.78 9.99
N LEU A 62 -6.51 -1.87 9.65
CA LEU A 62 -7.04 -2.98 8.85
C LEU A 62 -6.37 -3.06 7.47
N ILE A 63 -6.24 -1.92 6.78
CA ILE A 63 -5.60 -1.86 5.47
C ILE A 63 -4.13 -2.24 5.56
N ALA A 64 -3.40 -1.74 6.56
CA ALA A 64 -1.99 -2.11 6.77
C ALA A 64 -1.81 -3.62 6.99
N LEU A 65 -2.72 -4.26 7.73
CA LEU A 65 -2.73 -5.72 7.91
C LEU A 65 -3.02 -6.45 6.59
N ALA A 66 -4.00 -5.99 5.83
CA ALA A 66 -4.36 -6.58 4.54
C ALA A 66 -3.24 -6.44 3.49
N GLU A 67 -2.58 -5.29 3.44
CA GLU A 67 -1.41 -5.03 2.59
C GLU A 67 -0.24 -5.93 2.98
N ASN A 68 0.04 -6.08 4.27
CA ASN A 68 1.08 -6.98 4.75
C ASN A 68 0.82 -8.44 4.34
N GLN A 69 -0.42 -8.90 4.48
CA GLN A 69 -0.82 -10.25 4.05
C GLN A 69 -0.68 -10.42 2.53
N SER A 70 -1.12 -9.43 1.76
CA SER A 70 -1.04 -9.45 0.30
C SER A 70 0.41 -9.46 -0.19
N PHE A 71 1.27 -8.66 0.43
CA PHE A 71 2.71 -8.65 0.18
C PHE A 71 3.33 -10.02 0.45
N ASN A 72 3.10 -10.59 1.64
CA ASN A 72 3.61 -11.92 1.99
C ASN A 72 3.13 -13.00 1.02
N TYR A 73 1.86 -12.96 0.64
CA TYR A 73 1.28 -13.88 -0.34
C TYR A 73 1.97 -13.75 -1.70
N GLY A 74 2.11 -12.53 -2.22
CA GLY A 74 2.76 -12.25 -3.50
C GLY A 74 4.21 -12.74 -3.55
N PHE A 75 5.00 -12.50 -2.50
CA PHE A 75 6.38 -13.00 -2.41
C PHE A 75 6.46 -14.52 -2.37
N ARG A 76 5.61 -15.17 -1.56
CA ARG A 76 5.55 -16.63 -1.49
C ARG A 76 5.15 -17.24 -2.83
N LEU A 77 4.20 -16.62 -3.52
CA LEU A 77 3.78 -17.04 -4.86
C LEU A 77 4.93 -16.89 -5.87
N GLY A 78 5.60 -15.74 -5.89
CA GLY A 78 6.76 -15.51 -6.75
C GLY A 78 7.89 -16.51 -6.52
N ALA A 79 8.22 -16.80 -5.26
CA ALA A 79 9.23 -17.80 -4.92
C ALA A 79 8.83 -19.21 -5.40
N LYS A 80 7.56 -19.61 -5.24
CA LYS A 80 7.05 -20.89 -5.75
C LYS A 80 7.19 -20.99 -7.27
N ILE A 81 6.83 -19.93 -8.00
CA ILE A 81 6.97 -19.88 -9.46
C ILE A 81 8.44 -20.04 -9.88
N VAL A 82 9.36 -19.34 -9.22
CA VAL A 82 10.80 -19.44 -9.52
C VAL A 82 11.34 -20.85 -9.27
N ILE A 83 10.98 -21.47 -8.14
CA ILE A 83 11.41 -22.83 -7.81
C ILE A 83 10.87 -23.84 -8.82
N GLU A 84 9.61 -23.71 -9.20
CA GLU A 84 8.98 -24.57 -10.21
C GLU A 84 9.73 -24.49 -11.55
N ILE A 85 9.94 -23.27 -12.06
CA ILE A 85 10.65 -23.04 -13.34
C ILE A 85 12.09 -23.57 -13.29
N TYR A 86 12.78 -23.40 -12.16
CA TYR A 86 14.15 -23.88 -12.01
C TYR A 86 14.25 -25.41 -12.01
N ASN A 87 13.25 -26.10 -11.44
CA ASN A 87 13.21 -27.56 -11.37
C ASN A 87 12.63 -28.21 -12.62
N ASP A 88 12.10 -27.42 -13.56
CA ASP A 88 11.57 -27.93 -14.82
C ASP A 88 12.73 -28.27 -15.77
N GLU A 89 13.10 -29.56 -15.80
CA GLU A 89 14.16 -30.10 -16.68
C GLU A 89 13.78 -30.08 -18.18
N SER A 90 12.59 -29.59 -18.53
CA SER A 90 12.12 -29.49 -19.92
C SER A 90 12.46 -28.16 -20.62
N LEU A 91 13.14 -27.24 -19.92
CA LEU A 91 13.66 -25.97 -20.45
C LEU A 91 15.17 -26.00 -20.75
#